data_AF-A0A1H7SK08-F1
#
_entry.id   AF-A0A1H7SK08-F1
#
_cell.length_a   1.000
_cell.length_b   1.000
_cell.length_c   1.000
_cell.angle_alpha   90.00
_cell.angle_beta   90.00
_cell.angle_gamma   90.00
#
_symmetry.space_group_name_H-M   'P 1'
#
loop_
_entity.id
_entity.type
_entity.pdbx_description
1 polymer ?
#
loop_
_entity_poly.entity_id
_entity_poly.type
_entity_poly.pdbx_seq_one_letter_code
_entity_poly.pdbx_strand_id
1 'polypeptide(L)'
;MTLQKNLLGLVFFFLLNSTFSQQKQLAIANETQYEYAFAETANLKNNNATPMVAVSSIRSESSLETKGHNFVSEDLPTESSTSANFIIESLPINSKNSDYAPSFYKGELVFASSRNAKSMSVILQEKTNEPFLDLYRTSKNIPDKGIEKLKGAINTKFHESSAVFSPDGKTVYFTRNNYSKRKFKRNTKGCVLLKIYKATYENGKWKHVKELPFNSDEYSTAHPALSPDGKYLYFASDMPGSYGKSDIYVVAVNEDGSYGTPENLGGLINSAGRETFPHVSDTGKLFFASDGHVGFGGLDIFMVLPNRQRSGWQVYNMGAPINSAADDFTFIIDEENKMGYFASNRGGGRGGDDIYGFRQMISLEKYRDYMPKVKHKIKRHMDIKPISEEITSF
;
A
#
# COMPACT_ATOMS: atom_id res chain seq x y z
N MET A 1 -16.50 25.63 -51.76
CA MET A 1 -16.48 24.15 -51.55
C MET A 1 -15.13 23.58 -51.09
N THR A 2 -14.06 24.36 -51.00
CA THR A 2 -12.70 23.88 -50.66
C THR A 2 -12.40 23.82 -49.16
N LEU A 3 -13.07 24.63 -48.33
CA LEU A 3 -12.85 24.65 -46.87
C LEU A 3 -13.44 23.43 -46.13
N GLN A 4 -14.59 22.90 -46.57
CA GLN A 4 -15.26 21.75 -45.93
C GLN A 4 -14.48 20.43 -46.12
N LYS A 5 -13.79 20.25 -47.25
CA LYS A 5 -12.98 19.05 -47.50
C LYS A 5 -11.74 18.97 -46.59
N ASN A 6 -11.13 20.11 -46.26
CA ASN A 6 -10.01 20.18 -45.32
C ASN A 6 -10.43 19.95 -43.87
N LEU A 7 -11.62 20.43 -43.48
CA LEU A 7 -12.13 20.21 -42.12
C LEU A 7 -12.47 18.73 -41.87
N LEU A 8 -13.09 18.07 -42.86
CA LEU A 8 -13.41 16.64 -42.76
C LEU A 8 -12.14 15.78 -42.71
N GLY A 9 -11.13 16.09 -43.53
CA GLY A 9 -9.83 15.40 -43.51
C GLY A 9 -9.08 15.61 -42.19
N LEU A 10 -9.12 16.82 -41.62
CA LEU A 10 -8.51 17.11 -40.33
C LEU A 10 -9.21 16.36 -39.19
N VAL A 11 -10.55 16.38 -39.16
CA VAL A 11 -11.36 15.62 -38.18
C VAL A 11 -11.09 14.12 -38.29
N PHE A 12 -11.02 13.59 -39.51
CA PHE A 12 -10.71 12.18 -39.74
C PHE A 12 -9.28 11.82 -39.29
N PHE A 13 -8.30 12.68 -39.57
CA PHE A 13 -6.92 12.50 -39.11
C PHE A 13 -6.79 12.58 -37.58
N PHE A 14 -7.54 13.47 -36.92
CA PHE A 14 -7.64 13.53 -35.46
C PHE A 14 -8.30 12.27 -34.87
N LEU A 15 -9.37 11.76 -35.49
CA LEU A 15 -10.06 10.54 -35.07
C LEU A 15 -9.21 9.28 -35.26
N LEU A 16 -8.45 9.19 -36.35
CA LEU A 16 -7.52 8.08 -36.58
C LEU A 16 -6.34 8.10 -35.60
N ASN A 17 -5.76 9.27 -35.35
CA ASN A 17 -4.69 9.37 -34.35
C ASN A 17 -5.19 9.12 -32.92
N SER A 18 -6.41 9.55 -32.59
CA SER A 18 -6.99 9.30 -31.27
C SER A 18 -7.30 7.82 -31.07
N THR A 19 -7.89 7.15 -32.07
CA THR A 19 -8.19 5.71 -32.02
C THR A 19 -6.91 4.86 -32.01
N PHE A 20 -5.90 5.17 -32.82
CA PHE A 20 -4.61 4.48 -32.78
C PHE A 20 -3.87 4.69 -31.46
N SER A 21 -3.89 5.92 -30.93
CA SER A 21 -3.37 6.23 -29.60
C SER A 21 -4.11 5.48 -28.50
N GLN A 22 -5.44 5.34 -28.61
CA GLN A 22 -6.25 4.56 -27.67
C GLN A 22 -5.95 3.06 -27.76
N GLN A 23 -5.85 2.47 -28.95
CA GLN A 23 -5.49 1.05 -29.12
C GLN A 23 -4.11 0.75 -28.55
N LYS A 24 -3.12 1.63 -28.80
CA LYS A 24 -1.79 1.50 -28.19
C LYS A 24 -1.84 1.63 -26.67
N GLN A 25 -2.67 2.52 -26.14
CA GLN A 25 -2.88 2.69 -24.70
C GLN A 25 -3.58 1.47 -24.07
N LEU A 26 -4.57 0.90 -24.75
CA LEU A 26 -5.32 -0.29 -24.34
C LEU A 26 -4.43 -1.54 -24.35
N ALA A 27 -3.59 -1.70 -25.37
CA ALA A 27 -2.59 -2.78 -25.42
C ALA A 27 -1.61 -2.69 -24.24
N ILE A 28 -1.17 -1.49 -23.88
CA ILE A 28 -0.31 -1.28 -22.69
C ILE A 28 -1.10 -1.57 -21.41
N ALA A 29 -2.39 -1.23 -21.37
CA ALA A 29 -3.24 -1.45 -20.20
C ALA A 29 -3.46 -2.93 -19.88
N ASN A 30 -3.69 -3.73 -20.92
CA ASN A 30 -3.83 -5.18 -20.82
C ASN A 30 -2.52 -5.83 -20.32
N GLU A 31 -1.37 -5.17 -20.51
CA GLU A 31 -0.06 -5.65 -20.09
C GLU A 31 0.38 -5.12 -18.71
N THR A 32 -0.27 -4.10 -18.15
CA THR A 32 0.02 -3.54 -16.82
C THR A 32 -0.78 -4.29 -15.74
N GLN A 33 -0.44 -5.55 -15.50
CA GLN A 33 -1.14 -6.41 -14.54
C GLN A 33 -0.47 -6.45 -13.14
N TYR A 34 0.66 -5.75 -12.96
CA TYR A 34 1.56 -5.98 -11.83
C TYR A 34 1.12 -5.37 -10.51
N GLU A 35 0.41 -4.25 -10.52
CA GLU A 35 -0.20 -3.71 -9.29
C GLU A 35 -1.10 -4.79 -8.66
N TYR A 36 -1.96 -5.41 -9.47
CA TYR A 36 -2.75 -6.56 -9.03
C TYR A 36 -1.99 -7.86 -8.88
N ALA A 37 -0.73 -7.99 -9.28
CA ALA A 37 0.04 -9.21 -8.95
C ALA A 37 0.66 -9.04 -7.55
N PHE A 38 1.21 -7.86 -7.28
CA PHE A 38 1.75 -7.45 -5.99
C PHE A 38 0.67 -7.21 -4.92
N ALA A 39 -0.55 -6.90 -5.35
CA ALA A 39 -1.69 -6.68 -4.51
C ALA A 39 -2.84 -7.68 -4.77
N GLU A 40 -2.66 -8.73 -5.58
CA GLU A 40 -3.76 -9.65 -6.02
C GLU A 40 -4.68 -9.97 -4.87
N THR A 41 -5.82 -9.30 -4.92
CA THR A 41 -6.91 -9.47 -3.99
C THR A 41 -7.63 -10.73 -4.44
N ALA A 42 -7.84 -11.67 -3.52
CA ALA A 42 -8.58 -12.87 -3.79
C ALA A 42 -10.04 -12.49 -4.08
N ASN A 43 -10.35 -12.27 -5.35
CA ASN A 43 -11.72 -12.10 -5.82
C ASN A 43 -12.42 -13.48 -5.82
N LEU A 44 -12.62 -14.06 -4.64
CA LEU A 44 -13.38 -15.30 -4.46
C LEU A 44 -14.86 -14.99 -4.50
N LYS A 45 -15.36 -14.58 -5.68
CA LYS A 45 -16.75 -14.85 -6.02
C LYS A 45 -16.87 -16.34 -6.31
N ASN A 46 -17.30 -17.10 -5.29
CA ASN A 46 -17.59 -18.56 -5.24
C ASN A 46 -16.49 -19.47 -4.67
N ASN A 47 -16.62 -19.82 -3.39
CA ASN A 47 -16.99 -21.17 -2.90
C ASN A 47 -16.39 -21.44 -1.51
N ASN A 48 -17.26 -21.56 -0.51
CA ASN A 48 -17.13 -22.34 0.72
C ASN A 48 -15.70 -22.59 1.23
N ALA A 49 -14.99 -21.54 1.65
CA ALA A 49 -13.85 -21.69 2.53
C ALA A 49 -14.36 -21.66 3.97
N THR A 50 -14.42 -22.84 4.61
CA THR A 50 -14.70 -22.95 6.04
C THR A 50 -13.59 -22.21 6.79
N PRO A 51 -13.91 -21.21 7.65
CA PRO A 51 -12.88 -20.57 8.46
C PRO A 51 -12.22 -21.64 9.34
N MET A 52 -10.88 -21.70 9.39
CA MET A 52 -10.20 -22.44 10.44
C MET A 52 -10.40 -21.66 11.74
N VAL A 53 -11.48 -21.98 12.44
CA VAL A 53 -11.93 -21.33 13.66
C VAL A 53 -10.84 -21.43 14.73
N ALA A 54 -10.18 -20.31 15.02
CA ALA A 54 -9.57 -20.10 16.33
C ALA A 54 -10.71 -19.74 17.30
N VAL A 55 -11.25 -20.77 17.97
CA VAL A 55 -12.23 -20.59 19.04
C VAL A 55 -11.54 -19.86 20.19
N SER A 56 -11.91 -18.61 20.44
CA SER A 56 -11.77 -18.02 21.77
C SER A 56 -12.99 -17.17 22.07
N SER A 57 -13.89 -17.75 22.86
CA SER A 57 -15.00 -17.09 23.53
C SER A 57 -14.49 -15.90 24.35
N ILE A 58 -14.91 -14.68 24.01
CA ILE A 58 -14.79 -13.53 24.91
C ILE A 58 -16.20 -13.13 25.31
N ARG A 59 -16.52 -13.37 26.59
CA ARG A 59 -17.74 -12.91 27.25
C ARG A 59 -17.74 -11.39 27.30
N SER A 60 -18.87 -10.80 26.96
CA SER A 60 -19.17 -9.39 27.15
C SER A 60 -19.27 -9.06 28.65
N GLU A 61 -18.47 -8.12 29.12
CA GLU A 61 -18.87 -7.27 30.25
C GLU A 61 -18.59 -5.81 29.87
N SER A 62 -19.63 -5.01 30.03
CA SER A 62 -19.68 -3.58 29.80
C SER A 62 -19.18 -2.83 31.03
N SER A 63 -18.45 -1.74 30.77
CA SER A 63 -18.56 -0.42 31.40
C SER A 63 -17.19 0.25 31.42
N LEU A 64 -17.12 1.46 30.87
CA LEU A 64 -16.42 2.63 31.42
C LEU A 64 -16.52 3.79 30.43
N GLU A 65 -17.24 4.82 30.84
CA GLU A 65 -17.12 6.15 30.26
C GLU A 65 -15.72 6.70 30.53
N THR A 66 -15.09 7.32 29.52
CA THR A 66 -14.23 8.48 29.76
C THR A 66 -14.22 9.40 28.54
N LYS A 67 -14.53 10.68 28.80
CA LYS A 67 -14.52 11.79 27.86
C LYS A 67 -13.15 11.97 27.20
N GLY A 68 -13.13 12.17 25.88
CA GLY A 68 -11.94 12.53 25.12
C GLY A 68 -12.25 12.83 23.65
N HIS A 69 -12.45 14.12 23.36
CA HIS A 69 -12.48 14.81 22.07
C HIS A 69 -13.48 14.39 20.98
N ASN A 70 -14.39 15.33 20.70
CA ASN A 70 -15.47 15.29 19.72
C ASN A 70 -14.97 14.97 18.29
N PHE A 71 -15.19 13.72 17.85
CA PHE A 71 -15.79 13.52 16.54
C PHE A 71 -17.27 13.91 16.70
N VAL A 72 -17.73 14.88 15.91
CA VAL A 72 -19.12 15.32 15.93
C VAL A 72 -20.02 14.11 15.67
N SER A 73 -20.83 13.80 16.67
CA SER A 73 -21.77 12.68 16.73
C SER A 73 -23.12 13.06 16.14
N GLU A 74 -23.14 13.55 14.90
CA GLU A 74 -24.35 13.67 14.09
C GLU A 74 -23.95 13.18 12.68
N ASP A 75 -24.64 12.14 12.20
CA ASP A 75 -24.37 11.33 11.00
C ASP A 75 -23.36 10.17 11.18
N LEU A 76 -23.71 9.17 12.00
CA LEU A 76 -23.03 7.86 11.95
C LEU A 76 -23.39 7.13 10.64
N PRO A 77 -22.44 6.82 9.74
CA PRO A 77 -22.69 5.93 8.61
C PRO A 77 -22.80 4.47 9.08
N THR A 78 -23.53 3.70 8.29
CA THR A 78 -23.91 2.30 8.48
C THR A 78 -22.70 1.36 8.46
N GLU A 79 -22.60 0.50 9.48
CA GLU A 79 -21.65 -0.62 9.65
C GLU A 79 -20.33 -0.31 10.38
N SER A 80 -20.42 -0.20 11.72
CA SER A 80 -19.28 -0.28 12.63
C SER A 80 -19.08 -1.72 13.11
N SER A 81 -17.83 -2.18 13.17
CA SER A 81 -17.45 -3.45 13.81
C SER A 81 -16.56 -3.19 15.02
N THR A 82 -16.76 -3.95 16.09
CA THR A 82 -16.14 -3.71 17.39
C THR A 82 -15.54 -4.99 17.96
N SER A 83 -14.35 -4.85 18.55
CA SER A 83 -13.79 -5.78 19.53
C SER A 83 -13.38 -5.02 20.79
N ALA A 84 -12.96 -5.72 21.84
CA ALA A 84 -12.38 -5.08 23.02
C ALA A 84 -11.15 -4.18 22.72
N ASN A 85 -10.52 -4.33 21.55
CA ASN A 85 -9.23 -3.72 21.23
C ASN A 85 -9.31 -2.66 20.13
N PHE A 86 -10.27 -2.78 19.21
CA PHE A 86 -10.44 -1.87 18.08
C PHE A 86 -11.91 -1.61 17.77
N ILE A 87 -12.18 -0.38 17.36
CA ILE A 87 -13.40 0.03 16.66
C ILE A 87 -13.00 0.36 15.23
N ILE A 88 -13.71 -0.17 14.25
CA ILE A 88 -13.48 0.12 12.83
C ILE A 88 -14.72 0.72 12.17
N GLU A 89 -14.52 1.56 11.16
CA GLU A 89 -15.57 2.23 10.40
C GLU A 89 -15.17 2.37 8.92
N SER A 90 -16.12 2.17 8.00
CA SER A 90 -15.91 2.48 6.59
C SER A 90 -15.89 3.99 6.39
N LEU A 91 -14.94 4.50 5.62
CA LEU A 91 -14.84 5.95 5.40
C LEU A 91 -15.81 6.42 4.30
N PRO A 92 -16.45 7.59 4.47
CA PRO A 92 -17.29 8.18 3.42
C PRO A 92 -16.53 8.34 2.09
N ILE A 93 -15.24 8.68 2.16
CA ILE A 93 -14.40 9.01 1.00
C ILE A 93 -14.30 7.90 -0.04
N ASN A 94 -14.59 6.65 0.34
CA ASN A 94 -14.58 5.51 -0.56
C ASN A 94 -15.46 5.80 -1.78
N SER A 95 -15.03 5.31 -2.93
CA SER A 95 -15.75 5.43 -4.18
C SER A 95 -16.52 4.13 -4.45
N LYS A 96 -17.12 4.03 -5.64
CA LYS A 96 -17.73 2.78 -6.11
C LYS A 96 -16.72 1.80 -6.72
N ASN A 97 -15.45 2.21 -6.79
CA ASN A 97 -14.32 1.43 -7.30
C ASN A 97 -13.31 1.22 -6.15
N SER A 98 -12.09 0.80 -6.44
CA SER A 98 -11.05 0.59 -5.43
C SER A 98 -10.42 1.88 -4.89
N ASP A 99 -10.31 1.96 -3.57
CA ASP A 99 -9.68 3.01 -2.77
C ASP A 99 -8.81 2.39 -1.68
N TYR A 100 -7.50 2.66 -1.68
CA TYR A 100 -6.57 2.04 -0.74
C TYR A 100 -5.26 2.82 -0.58
N ALA A 101 -4.30 2.24 0.15
CA ALA A 101 -2.98 2.82 0.40
C ALA A 101 -3.03 4.24 0.99
N PRO A 102 -3.74 4.44 2.11
CA PRO A 102 -3.73 5.70 2.82
C PRO A 102 -2.32 6.05 3.31
N SER A 103 -2.06 7.34 3.47
CA SER A 103 -0.83 7.89 4.05
C SER A 103 -1.11 9.25 4.67
N PHE A 104 -0.43 9.54 5.78
CA PHE A 104 -0.55 10.84 6.45
C PHE A 104 0.35 11.87 5.78
N TYR A 105 -0.19 13.07 5.51
CA TYR A 105 0.60 14.19 5.01
C TYR A 105 0.04 15.53 5.51
N LYS A 106 0.76 16.21 6.41
CA LYS A 106 0.41 17.57 6.89
C LYS A 106 -1.05 17.71 7.35
N GLY A 107 -1.57 16.70 8.06
CA GLY A 107 -2.96 16.68 8.54
C GLY A 107 -4.00 16.30 7.47
N GLU A 108 -3.58 16.01 6.24
CA GLU A 108 -4.38 15.42 5.18
C GLU A 108 -4.16 13.90 5.12
N LEU A 109 -5.12 13.20 4.51
CA LEU A 109 -5.00 11.81 4.09
C LEU A 109 -4.73 11.80 2.59
N VAL A 110 -3.65 11.13 2.16
CA VAL A 110 -3.34 10.87 0.76
C VAL A 110 -3.56 9.39 0.49
N PHE A 111 -4.22 9.04 -0.60
CA PHE A 111 -4.59 7.66 -0.91
C PHE A 111 -4.68 7.41 -2.42
N ALA A 112 -4.61 6.14 -2.82
CA ALA A 112 -4.78 5.71 -4.21
C ALA A 112 -6.25 5.42 -4.50
N SER A 113 -6.73 5.81 -5.69
CA SER A 113 -8.13 5.58 -6.06
C SER A 113 -8.33 5.43 -7.56
N SER A 114 -9.19 4.49 -7.94
CA SER A 114 -9.64 4.28 -9.33
C SER A 114 -10.93 5.06 -9.63
N ARG A 115 -11.27 6.07 -8.82
CA ARG A 115 -12.48 6.92 -9.00
C ARG A 115 -12.52 7.73 -10.30
N ASN A 116 -11.43 7.79 -11.06
CA ASN A 116 -11.30 8.66 -12.22
C ASN A 116 -12.10 8.14 -13.43
N ALA A 117 -13.41 8.42 -13.46
CA ALA A 117 -14.32 7.99 -14.53
C ALA A 117 -14.60 9.06 -15.61
N LYS A 118 -14.02 10.27 -15.52
CA LYS A 118 -14.51 11.46 -16.27
C LYS A 118 -13.66 11.91 -17.47
N SER A 119 -12.85 11.04 -18.09
CA SER A 119 -12.07 11.38 -19.29
C SER A 119 -12.52 10.59 -20.51
N MET A 120 -12.60 11.22 -21.70
CA MET A 120 -12.82 10.52 -22.98
C MET A 120 -11.65 9.58 -23.38
N SER A 121 -10.67 9.41 -22.51
CA SER A 121 -9.52 8.50 -22.67
C SER A 121 -9.19 7.81 -21.35
N VAL A 122 -10.21 7.48 -20.54
CA VAL A 122 -10.01 6.59 -19.38
C VAL A 122 -9.54 5.25 -19.91
N ILE A 123 -8.40 4.81 -19.41
CA ILE A 123 -7.89 3.48 -19.66
C ILE A 123 -8.35 2.59 -18.50
N LEU A 124 -9.00 1.49 -18.85
CA LEU A 124 -9.51 0.52 -17.88
C LEU A 124 -8.50 -0.60 -17.68
N GLN A 125 -8.47 -1.09 -16.46
CA GLN A 125 -7.71 -2.24 -16.02
C GLN A 125 -8.43 -3.50 -16.50
N GLU A 126 -7.71 -4.43 -17.11
CA GLU A 126 -8.32 -5.62 -17.72
C GLU A 126 -8.98 -6.53 -16.67
N LYS A 127 -8.34 -6.71 -15.51
CA LYS A 127 -8.82 -7.63 -14.46
C LYS A 127 -10.10 -7.13 -13.76
N THR A 128 -10.17 -5.85 -13.45
CA THR A 128 -11.24 -5.26 -12.62
C THR A 128 -12.23 -4.42 -13.40
N ASN A 129 -11.90 -4.08 -14.65
CA ASN A 129 -12.65 -3.14 -15.48
C ASN A 129 -12.78 -1.74 -14.82
N GLU A 130 -11.81 -1.36 -13.98
CA GLU A 130 -11.75 -0.07 -13.30
C GLU A 130 -10.75 0.88 -13.96
N PRO A 131 -10.90 2.22 -13.84
CA PRO A 131 -9.86 3.17 -14.23
C PRO A 131 -8.53 2.90 -13.52
N PHE A 132 -7.40 3.29 -14.14
CA PHE A 132 -6.13 3.30 -13.42
C PHE A 132 -6.15 4.18 -12.17
N LEU A 133 -5.37 3.76 -11.18
CA LEU A 133 -5.23 4.47 -9.91
C LEU A 133 -4.46 5.78 -10.12
N ASP A 134 -4.99 6.84 -9.52
CA ASP A 134 -4.29 8.09 -9.29
C ASP A 134 -4.15 8.31 -7.77
N LEU A 135 -3.18 9.12 -7.35
CA LEU A 135 -3.07 9.60 -5.97
C LEU A 135 -3.95 10.83 -5.75
N TYR A 136 -4.79 10.74 -4.72
CA TYR A 136 -5.71 11.78 -4.24
C TYR A 136 -5.36 12.20 -2.83
N ARG A 137 -5.89 13.35 -2.42
CA ARG A 137 -5.83 13.85 -1.05
C ARG A 137 -7.19 14.33 -0.59
N THR A 138 -7.40 14.28 0.71
CA THR A 138 -8.55 14.86 1.40
C THR A 138 -8.12 15.32 2.79
N SER A 139 -8.80 16.31 3.34
CA SER A 139 -8.62 16.67 4.75
C SER A 139 -9.13 15.56 5.66
N LYS A 140 -8.48 15.35 6.81
CA LYS A 140 -8.84 14.34 7.83
C LYS A 140 -10.28 14.47 8.37
N ASN A 141 -10.93 15.64 8.19
CA ASN A 141 -12.22 16.00 8.81
C ASN A 141 -13.36 16.39 7.83
N ILE A 142 -13.34 16.01 6.54
CA ILE A 142 -14.41 16.44 5.60
C ILE A 142 -15.10 15.25 4.90
N PRO A 143 -16.45 15.15 4.94
CA PRO A 143 -17.24 14.19 4.16
C PRO A 143 -17.16 14.50 2.66
N ASP A 144 -17.04 13.47 1.80
CA ASP A 144 -17.04 13.33 0.31
C ASP A 144 -16.62 14.49 -0.62
N LYS A 145 -16.91 15.75 -0.30
CA LYS A 145 -16.76 16.95 -1.14
C LYS A 145 -15.36 17.56 -1.18
N GLY A 146 -14.35 16.97 -0.52
CA GLY A 146 -12.99 17.53 -0.38
C GLY A 146 -11.88 16.81 -1.15
N ILE A 147 -12.21 15.86 -2.03
CA ILE A 147 -11.22 14.95 -2.61
C ILE A 147 -10.58 15.54 -3.87
N GLU A 148 -9.28 15.80 -3.82
CA GLU A 148 -8.51 16.39 -4.92
C GLU A 148 -7.41 15.43 -5.40
N LYS A 149 -7.13 15.39 -6.71
CA LYS A 149 -5.90 14.76 -7.19
C LYS A 149 -4.67 15.47 -6.65
N LEU A 150 -3.61 14.72 -6.34
CA LEU A 150 -2.30 15.33 -6.11
C LEU A 150 -1.86 16.13 -7.35
N LYS A 151 -1.50 17.39 -7.11
CA LYS A 151 -1.13 18.33 -8.17
C LYS A 151 0.34 18.15 -8.55
N GLY A 152 0.64 18.26 -9.84
CA GLY A 152 2.00 18.19 -10.37
C GLY A 152 2.22 17.02 -11.31
N ALA A 153 3.43 16.44 -11.28
CA ALA A 153 3.88 15.39 -12.20
C ALA A 153 3.75 13.96 -11.64
N ILE A 154 3.06 13.79 -10.49
CA ILE A 154 2.86 12.49 -9.85
C ILE A 154 1.85 11.66 -10.63
N ASN A 155 0.65 12.17 -10.87
CA ASN A 155 -0.37 11.40 -11.56
C ASN A 155 -0.08 11.35 -13.06
N THR A 156 -0.11 10.14 -13.62
CA THR A 156 0.08 9.92 -15.06
C THR A 156 -1.19 9.35 -15.68
N LYS A 157 -1.06 8.58 -16.75
CA LYS A 157 -2.18 7.88 -17.39
C LYS A 157 -2.22 6.40 -17.00
N PHE A 158 -1.36 6.00 -16.07
CA PHE A 158 -1.15 4.64 -15.58
C PHE A 158 -1.15 4.67 -14.05
N HIS A 159 -0.98 3.50 -13.43
CA HIS A 159 -1.03 3.38 -11.97
C HIS A 159 -0.02 4.23 -11.24
N GLU A 160 -0.53 5.01 -10.29
CA GLU A 160 0.19 5.48 -9.12
C GLU A 160 -0.53 5.05 -7.83
N SER A 161 0.24 4.53 -6.88
CA SER A 161 -0.26 4.07 -5.58
C SER A 161 0.78 4.30 -4.47
N SER A 162 0.40 3.96 -3.23
CA SER A 162 1.28 3.90 -2.06
C SER A 162 2.27 5.04 -1.94
N ALA A 163 1.79 6.19 -1.47
CA ALA A 163 2.64 7.34 -1.19
C ALA A 163 3.17 7.30 0.25
N VAL A 164 4.42 7.70 0.46
CA VAL A 164 4.98 8.02 1.78
C VAL A 164 5.80 9.30 1.70
N PHE A 165 5.72 10.12 2.75
CA PHE A 165 6.31 11.45 2.79
C PHE A 165 7.50 11.49 3.73
N SER A 166 8.54 12.24 3.36
CA SER A 166 9.68 12.50 4.25
C SER A 166 9.23 13.28 5.50
N PRO A 167 9.95 13.17 6.62
CA PRO A 167 9.58 13.86 7.87
C PRO A 167 9.48 15.38 7.72
N ASP A 168 10.30 15.97 6.85
CA ASP A 168 10.25 17.41 6.52
C ASP A 168 9.08 17.79 5.59
N GLY A 169 8.33 16.81 5.09
CA GLY A 169 7.21 16.96 4.19
C GLY A 169 7.56 17.55 2.82
N LYS A 170 8.83 17.45 2.38
CA LYS A 170 9.31 18.00 1.10
C LYS A 170 9.50 16.95 0.00
N THR A 171 9.66 15.68 0.38
CA THR A 171 9.84 14.57 -0.55
C THR A 171 8.67 13.59 -0.39
N VAL A 172 8.19 13.05 -1.50
CA VAL A 172 7.28 11.90 -1.52
C VAL A 172 7.92 10.77 -2.29
N TYR A 173 7.79 9.56 -1.77
CA TYR A 173 8.08 8.30 -2.44
C TYR A 173 6.75 7.65 -2.81
N PHE A 174 6.65 7.06 -3.99
CA PHE A 174 5.41 6.42 -4.43
C PHE A 174 5.65 5.30 -5.44
N THR A 175 4.73 4.35 -5.48
CA THR A 175 4.72 3.31 -6.52
C THR A 175 4.14 3.88 -7.80
N ARG A 176 4.77 3.55 -8.94
CA ARG A 176 4.19 3.79 -10.27
C ARG A 176 4.54 2.64 -11.20
N ASN A 177 3.69 2.36 -12.17
CA ASN A 177 4.10 1.61 -13.37
C ASN A 177 5.40 2.19 -13.95
N ASN A 178 6.24 1.33 -14.54
CA ASN A 178 7.51 1.70 -15.18
C ASN A 178 7.29 2.57 -16.42
N TYR A 179 6.91 3.83 -16.15
CA TYR A 179 6.50 4.85 -17.10
C TYR A 179 7.01 6.20 -16.62
N SER A 180 7.96 6.74 -17.38
CA SER A 180 8.54 8.05 -17.13
C SER A 180 8.89 8.74 -18.43
N LYS A 181 8.85 10.07 -18.46
CA LYS A 181 9.14 10.89 -19.64
C LYS A 181 8.37 10.42 -20.90
N ARG A 182 7.10 10.01 -20.71
CA ARG A 182 6.19 9.49 -21.76
C ARG A 182 6.63 8.18 -22.42
N LYS A 183 7.54 7.42 -21.79
CA LYS A 183 7.99 6.10 -22.26
C LYS A 183 7.72 5.09 -21.16
N PHE A 184 7.14 3.94 -21.53
CA PHE A 184 7.13 2.77 -20.66
C PHE A 184 8.31 1.88 -21.01
N LYS A 185 8.72 1.06 -20.07
CA LYS A 185 9.66 -0.03 -20.30
C LYS A 185 9.04 -1.34 -19.84
N ARG A 186 9.49 -2.43 -20.45
CA ARG A 186 9.02 -3.79 -20.21
C ARG A 186 10.19 -4.65 -19.75
N ASN A 187 9.87 -5.67 -18.97
CA ASN A 187 10.81 -6.77 -18.70
C ASN A 187 10.96 -7.67 -19.93
N THR A 188 11.85 -8.65 -19.82
CA THR A 188 12.05 -9.72 -20.81
C THR A 188 10.81 -10.53 -21.16
N LYS A 189 9.79 -10.54 -20.29
CA LYS A 189 8.49 -11.23 -20.50
C LYS A 189 7.43 -10.33 -21.15
N GLY A 190 7.77 -9.08 -21.51
CA GLY A 190 6.87 -8.14 -22.16
C GLY A 190 5.97 -7.37 -21.20
N CYS A 191 6.18 -7.47 -19.89
CA CYS A 191 5.34 -6.86 -18.88
C CYS A 191 5.85 -5.51 -18.39
N VAL A 192 4.92 -4.59 -18.09
CA VAL A 192 5.25 -3.32 -17.43
C VAL A 192 5.20 -3.51 -15.92
N LEU A 193 6.37 -3.45 -15.28
CA LEU A 193 6.56 -3.66 -13.84
C LEU A 193 6.35 -2.39 -13.02
N LEU A 194 6.31 -2.53 -11.70
CA LEU A 194 6.22 -1.42 -10.75
C LEU A 194 7.58 -0.91 -10.35
N LYS A 195 7.68 0.40 -10.11
CA LYS A 195 8.88 1.08 -9.68
C LYS A 195 8.57 2.10 -8.60
N ILE A 196 9.54 2.32 -7.71
CA ILE A 196 9.46 3.40 -6.73
C ILE A 196 10.04 4.67 -7.33
N TYR A 197 9.27 5.74 -7.32
CA TYR A 197 9.71 7.07 -7.71
C TYR A 197 9.74 7.99 -6.51
N LYS A 198 10.57 9.04 -6.57
CA LYS A 198 10.51 10.18 -5.65
C LYS A 198 10.20 11.48 -6.37
N ALA A 199 9.52 12.39 -5.70
CA ALA A 199 9.22 13.74 -6.18
C ALA A 199 9.41 14.76 -5.05
N THR A 200 9.67 16.03 -5.41
CA THR A 200 9.82 17.13 -4.45
C THR A 200 8.66 18.11 -4.53
N TYR A 201 8.30 18.70 -3.39
CA TYR A 201 7.20 19.66 -3.30
C TYR A 201 7.69 21.09 -3.56
N GLU A 202 7.17 21.72 -4.62
CA GLU A 202 7.54 23.08 -5.02
C GLU A 202 6.32 23.85 -5.53
N ASN A 203 6.05 25.01 -4.93
CA ASN A 203 4.97 25.94 -5.33
C ASN A 203 3.59 25.25 -5.44
N GLY A 204 3.22 24.48 -4.42
CA GLY A 204 1.92 23.82 -4.36
C GLY A 204 1.79 22.55 -5.22
N LYS A 205 2.89 22.06 -5.82
CA LYS A 205 2.88 20.94 -6.76
C LYS A 205 4.07 20.00 -6.52
N TRP A 206 3.86 18.72 -6.77
CA TRP A 206 4.92 17.73 -6.78
C TRP A 206 5.63 17.72 -8.14
N LYS A 207 6.95 17.86 -8.13
CA LYS A 207 7.80 18.01 -9.32
C LYS A 207 9.03 17.11 -9.23
N HIS A 208 9.89 17.20 -10.26
CA HIS A 208 11.20 16.54 -10.31
C HIS A 208 11.15 15.04 -10.03
N VAL A 209 10.17 14.37 -10.63
CA VAL A 209 9.98 12.93 -10.46
C VAL A 209 11.23 12.18 -10.95
N LYS A 210 11.84 11.41 -10.06
CA LYS A 210 13.04 10.60 -10.29
C LYS A 210 12.80 9.16 -9.88
N GLU A 211 13.28 8.23 -10.69
CA GLU A 211 13.33 6.81 -10.38
C GLU A 211 14.40 6.56 -9.30
N LEU A 212 14.17 5.61 -8.39
CA LEU A 212 15.17 5.20 -7.40
C LEU A 212 16.22 4.26 -8.03
N PRO A 213 17.49 4.30 -7.57
CA PRO A 213 18.60 3.64 -8.27
C PRO A 213 18.58 2.11 -8.18
N PHE A 214 17.84 1.54 -7.24
CA PHE A 214 17.72 0.08 -7.04
C PHE A 214 16.52 -0.53 -7.79
N ASN A 215 15.75 0.28 -8.50
CA ASN A 215 14.69 -0.23 -9.37
C ASN A 215 15.29 -1.00 -10.56
N SER A 216 14.49 -1.89 -11.14
CA SER A 216 14.86 -2.62 -12.35
C SER A 216 13.72 -2.66 -13.35
N ASP A 217 14.07 -2.90 -14.61
CA ASP A 217 13.08 -3.24 -15.63
C ASP A 217 12.65 -4.72 -15.52
N GLU A 218 13.37 -5.56 -14.77
CA GLU A 218 13.16 -7.03 -14.67
C GLU A 218 12.47 -7.52 -13.39
N TYR A 219 12.40 -6.69 -12.36
CA TYR A 219 11.65 -6.97 -11.13
C TYR A 219 10.92 -5.70 -10.68
N SER A 220 9.88 -5.87 -9.88
CA SER A 220 9.09 -4.79 -9.30
C SER A 220 9.68 -4.34 -7.96
N THR A 221 9.58 -3.05 -7.72
CA THR A 221 9.80 -2.42 -6.41
C THR A 221 8.58 -1.56 -6.13
N ALA A 222 7.91 -1.79 -5.02
CA ALA A 222 6.62 -1.16 -4.74
C ALA A 222 6.42 -0.89 -3.24
N HIS A 223 5.38 -0.14 -2.94
CA HIS A 223 4.84 0.08 -1.60
C HIS A 223 5.89 0.64 -0.62
N PRO A 224 6.47 1.82 -0.92
CA PRO A 224 7.47 2.42 -0.05
C PRO A 224 6.88 2.80 1.32
N ALA A 225 7.65 2.55 2.38
CA ALA A 225 7.42 3.05 3.72
C ALA A 225 8.71 3.61 4.30
N LEU A 226 8.63 4.70 5.06
CA LEU A 226 9.79 5.41 5.55
C LEU A 226 9.84 5.31 7.07
N SER A 227 11.02 5.11 7.64
CA SER A 227 11.20 5.23 9.09
C SER A 227 10.88 6.65 9.56
N PRO A 228 10.48 6.84 10.84
CA PRO A 228 10.11 8.16 11.36
C PRO A 228 11.22 9.21 11.26
N ASP A 229 12.48 8.77 11.30
CA ASP A 229 13.66 9.62 11.16
C ASP A 229 14.08 9.85 9.69
N GLY A 230 13.40 9.22 8.73
CA GLY A 230 13.68 9.35 7.31
C GLY A 230 14.91 8.57 6.81
N LYS A 231 15.61 7.83 7.67
CA LYS A 231 16.90 7.18 7.36
C LYS A 231 16.78 5.80 6.72
N TYR A 232 15.61 5.18 6.77
CA TYR A 232 15.38 3.87 6.20
C TYR A 232 14.11 3.87 5.35
N LEU A 233 14.23 3.38 4.13
CA LEU A 233 13.13 3.15 3.21
C LEU A 233 12.88 1.64 3.10
N TYR A 234 11.72 1.22 3.56
CA TYR A 234 11.20 -0.14 3.44
C TYR A 234 10.34 -0.24 2.18
N PHE A 235 10.34 -1.39 1.52
CA PHE A 235 9.54 -1.59 0.32
C PHE A 235 9.35 -3.09 0.01
N ALA A 236 8.35 -3.41 -0.80
CA ALA A 236 8.09 -4.75 -1.30
C ALA A 236 8.80 -4.99 -2.65
N SER A 237 9.37 -6.18 -2.87
CA SER A 237 10.00 -6.53 -4.14
C SER A 237 10.06 -8.03 -4.41
N ASP A 238 9.98 -8.40 -5.69
CA ASP A 238 10.22 -9.74 -6.23
C ASP A 238 11.63 -9.85 -6.86
N MET A 239 12.57 -9.00 -6.42
CA MET A 239 13.95 -9.01 -6.91
C MET A 239 14.64 -10.38 -6.63
N PRO A 240 15.65 -10.75 -7.43
CA PRO A 240 16.40 -11.98 -7.20
C PRO A 240 16.94 -12.07 -5.77
N GLY A 241 16.67 -13.20 -5.11
CA GLY A 241 17.03 -13.41 -3.70
C GLY A 241 15.84 -13.35 -2.72
N SER A 242 14.65 -12.97 -3.19
CA SER A 242 13.41 -13.09 -2.39
C SER A 242 13.07 -14.55 -2.04
N TYR A 243 12.49 -14.76 -0.87
CA TYR A 243 11.99 -16.05 -0.37
C TYR A 243 10.69 -16.48 -1.06
N GLY A 244 9.82 -15.52 -1.35
CA GLY A 244 8.47 -15.76 -1.85
C GLY A 244 8.16 -15.06 -3.17
N LYS A 245 6.87 -14.80 -3.37
CA LYS A 245 6.35 -14.03 -4.51
C LYS A 245 6.70 -12.55 -4.42
N SER A 246 6.81 -12.01 -3.21
CA SER A 246 7.38 -10.69 -2.93
C SER A 246 7.81 -10.64 -1.47
N ASP A 247 8.88 -9.91 -1.20
CA ASP A 247 9.46 -9.80 0.14
C ASP A 247 9.57 -8.33 0.55
N ILE A 248 9.62 -8.06 1.86
CA ILE A 248 10.00 -6.76 2.41
C ILE A 248 11.52 -6.62 2.42
N TYR A 249 11.99 -5.56 1.78
CA TYR A 249 13.37 -5.08 1.78
C TYR A 249 13.46 -3.75 2.53
N VAL A 250 14.67 -3.42 2.98
CA VAL A 250 15.02 -2.12 3.56
C VAL A 250 16.27 -1.56 2.88
N VAL A 251 16.34 -0.25 2.74
CA VAL A 251 17.54 0.44 2.26
C VAL A 251 17.79 1.71 3.08
N ALA A 252 19.07 2.01 3.35
CA ALA A 252 19.45 3.27 3.97
C ALA A 252 19.20 4.44 3.01
N VAL A 253 18.69 5.55 3.55
CA VAL A 253 18.59 6.85 2.88
C VAL A 253 19.65 7.75 3.50
N ASN A 254 20.69 8.04 2.73
CA ASN A 254 21.83 8.81 3.19
C ASN A 254 21.49 10.32 3.21
N GLU A 255 22.24 11.10 3.99
CA GLU A 255 22.02 12.55 4.14
C GLU A 255 22.15 13.33 2.82
N ASP A 256 22.96 12.82 1.88
CA ASP A 256 23.10 13.38 0.53
C ASP A 256 21.96 13.00 -0.42
N GLY A 257 20.99 12.22 0.05
CA GLY A 257 19.84 11.73 -0.70
C GLY A 257 20.13 10.54 -1.62
N SER A 258 21.32 9.92 -1.48
CA SER A 258 21.66 8.62 -2.06
C SER A 258 21.06 7.46 -1.24
N TYR A 259 21.13 6.25 -1.79
CA TYR A 259 20.58 5.05 -1.18
C TYR A 259 21.68 4.00 -1.03
N GLY A 260 21.62 3.23 0.06
CA GLY A 260 22.45 2.04 0.24
C GLY A 260 22.06 0.89 -0.69
N THR A 261 22.55 -0.30 -0.38
CA THR A 261 22.12 -1.55 -1.02
C THR A 261 20.85 -2.07 -0.36
N PRO A 262 19.81 -2.50 -1.11
CA PRO A 262 18.66 -3.16 -0.52
C PRO A 262 19.03 -4.44 0.24
N GLU A 263 18.49 -4.57 1.44
CA GLU A 263 18.64 -5.74 2.31
C GLU A 263 17.29 -6.41 2.51
N ASN A 264 17.22 -7.73 2.30
CA ASN A 264 16.03 -8.53 2.57
C ASN A 264 15.85 -8.69 4.09
N LEU A 265 14.65 -8.47 4.62
CA LEU A 265 14.38 -8.56 6.06
C LEU A 265 14.36 -9.99 6.65
N GLY A 266 14.64 -11.00 5.83
CA GLY A 266 14.87 -12.37 6.27
C GLY A 266 13.59 -13.17 6.51
N GLY A 267 13.75 -14.49 6.58
CA GLY A 267 12.65 -15.48 6.62
C GLY A 267 11.81 -15.52 7.90
N LEU A 268 11.91 -14.50 8.75
CA LEU A 268 11.01 -14.29 9.88
C LEU A 268 9.88 -13.31 9.52
N ILE A 269 10.20 -12.31 8.71
CA ILE A 269 9.24 -11.35 8.15
C ILE A 269 8.76 -11.89 6.80
N ASN A 270 9.69 -12.34 5.96
CA ASN A 270 9.40 -12.84 4.63
C ASN A 270 9.12 -14.34 4.64
N SER A 271 8.25 -14.79 3.75
CA SER A 271 7.75 -16.16 3.65
C SER A 271 7.79 -16.64 2.19
N ALA A 272 7.12 -17.76 1.89
CA ALA A 272 6.95 -18.20 0.49
C ALA A 272 5.82 -17.45 -0.24
N GLY A 273 5.01 -16.68 0.51
CA GLY A 273 3.90 -15.89 -0.01
C GLY A 273 4.33 -14.52 -0.51
N ARG A 274 3.41 -13.57 -0.44
CA ARG A 274 3.64 -12.15 -0.71
C ARG A 274 3.67 -11.43 0.61
N GLU A 275 4.79 -10.82 0.93
CA GLU A 275 4.85 -9.74 1.89
C GLU A 275 4.85 -8.40 1.16
N THR A 276 3.95 -7.51 1.58
CA THR A 276 3.64 -6.29 0.84
C THR A 276 3.12 -5.18 1.76
N PHE A 277 2.95 -3.98 1.22
CA PHE A 277 2.43 -2.79 1.93
C PHE A 277 3.04 -2.56 3.32
N PRO A 278 4.38 -2.43 3.44
CA PRO A 278 4.99 -2.12 4.72
C PRO A 278 4.51 -0.74 5.22
N HIS A 279 4.54 -0.57 6.54
CA HIS A 279 4.37 0.72 7.21
C HIS A 279 5.23 0.73 8.48
N VAL A 280 5.88 1.86 8.75
CA VAL A 280 6.63 2.05 10.00
C VAL A 280 5.93 3.13 10.81
N SER A 281 5.51 2.78 12.03
CA SER A 281 4.87 3.75 12.92
C SER A 281 5.86 4.75 13.49
N ASP A 282 5.32 5.84 14.04
CA ASP A 282 6.03 6.85 14.84
C ASP A 282 6.94 6.26 15.96
N THR A 283 6.58 5.12 16.55
CA THR A 283 7.41 4.43 17.55
C THR A 283 8.38 3.39 16.97
N GLY A 284 8.42 3.23 15.64
CA GLY A 284 9.32 2.33 14.93
C GLY A 284 8.84 0.88 14.84
N LYS A 285 7.54 0.60 15.06
CA LYS A 285 6.98 -0.73 14.78
C LYS A 285 6.77 -0.88 13.27
N LEU A 286 7.12 -2.05 12.74
CA LEU A 286 6.88 -2.37 11.33
C LEU A 286 5.54 -3.12 11.22
N PHE A 287 4.71 -2.72 10.28
CA PHE A 287 3.51 -3.44 9.87
C PHE A 287 3.67 -3.83 8.41
N PHE A 288 3.06 -4.92 8.00
CA PHE A 288 3.01 -5.36 6.60
C PHE A 288 1.80 -6.26 6.40
N ALA A 289 1.36 -6.41 5.15
CA ALA A 289 0.33 -7.36 4.77
C ALA A 289 0.97 -8.63 4.19
N SER A 290 0.39 -9.81 4.47
CA SER A 290 0.90 -11.07 3.93
C SER A 290 -0.19 -12.11 3.67
N ASP A 291 -0.01 -12.92 2.62
CA ASP A 291 -0.76 -14.15 2.34
C ASP A 291 0.05 -15.44 2.57
N GLY A 292 1.29 -15.33 3.07
CA GLY A 292 2.16 -16.49 3.32
C GLY A 292 2.28 -16.90 4.80
N HIS A 293 2.03 -15.97 5.71
CA HIS A 293 1.87 -16.25 7.14
C HIS A 293 0.48 -16.82 7.45
N VAL A 294 0.37 -17.61 8.53
CA VAL A 294 -0.93 -18.12 8.99
C VAL A 294 -1.81 -16.95 9.45
N GLY A 295 -2.97 -16.80 8.82
CA GLY A 295 -3.92 -15.73 9.09
C GLY A 295 -5.38 -16.15 8.91
N PHE A 296 -6.25 -15.18 8.61
CA PHE A 296 -7.71 -15.33 8.58
C PHE A 296 -8.24 -15.41 7.14
N GLY A 297 -7.56 -14.82 6.16
CA GLY A 297 -8.10 -14.57 4.83
C GLY A 297 -7.03 -14.62 3.74
N GLY A 298 -7.13 -13.68 2.78
CA GLY A 298 -6.16 -13.53 1.71
C GLY A 298 -4.89 -12.86 2.24
N LEU A 299 -4.74 -11.56 2.00
CA LEU A 299 -3.77 -10.74 2.75
C LEU A 299 -4.27 -10.49 4.17
N ASP A 300 -3.40 -10.71 5.15
CA ASP A 300 -3.62 -10.34 6.56
C ASP A 300 -2.56 -9.32 7.01
N ILE A 301 -2.92 -8.40 7.89
CA ILE A 301 -2.01 -7.43 8.49
C ILE A 301 -1.24 -8.08 9.65
N PHE A 302 0.08 -7.93 9.63
CA PHE A 302 1.01 -8.36 10.67
C PHE A 302 1.78 -7.18 11.24
N MET A 303 2.15 -7.28 12.51
CA MET A 303 2.98 -6.32 13.24
C MET A 303 4.26 -6.97 13.70
N VAL A 304 5.36 -6.22 13.60
CA VAL A 304 6.68 -6.57 14.08
C VAL A 304 7.12 -5.59 15.15
N LEU A 305 7.48 -6.11 16.32
CA LEU A 305 7.99 -5.30 17.41
C LEU A 305 9.52 -5.25 17.36
N PRO A 306 10.14 -4.05 17.40
CA PRO A 306 11.58 -3.92 17.52
C PRO A 306 12.00 -4.43 18.91
N ASN A 307 12.67 -5.57 18.97
CA ASN A 307 13.13 -6.14 20.23
C ASN A 307 14.49 -5.55 20.62
N ARG A 308 14.49 -4.55 21.51
CA ARG A 308 15.72 -3.90 21.98
C ARG A 308 16.57 -4.74 22.94
N GLN A 309 16.08 -5.88 23.45
CA GLN A 309 16.76 -6.64 24.52
C GLN A 309 17.01 -8.12 24.23
N ARG A 310 16.42 -8.70 23.18
CA ARG A 310 16.69 -10.09 22.78
C ARG A 310 16.78 -10.16 21.26
N SER A 311 17.83 -10.80 20.77
CA SER A 311 18.21 -11.00 19.37
C SER A 311 17.13 -11.69 18.53
N GLY A 312 16.09 -10.96 18.14
CA GLY A 312 15.09 -11.43 17.20
C GLY A 312 13.85 -10.55 17.17
N TRP A 313 13.40 -10.25 15.95
CA TRP A 313 12.09 -9.69 15.68
C TRP A 313 11.00 -10.70 16.12
N GLN A 314 9.78 -10.23 16.34
CA GLN A 314 8.62 -11.12 16.56
C GLN A 314 7.47 -10.60 15.73
N VAL A 315 6.85 -11.50 14.96
CA VAL A 315 5.72 -11.21 14.08
C VAL A 315 4.42 -11.66 14.74
N TYR A 316 3.44 -10.78 14.74
CA TYR A 316 2.12 -10.96 15.32
C TYR A 316 1.06 -10.69 14.26
N ASN A 317 0.09 -11.58 14.11
CA ASN A 317 -1.09 -11.31 13.29
C ASN A 317 -2.01 -10.34 14.04
N MET A 318 -2.45 -9.26 13.39
CA MET A 318 -3.24 -8.19 14.01
C MET A 318 -4.66 -8.62 14.42
N GLY A 319 -5.13 -9.79 13.99
CA GLY A 319 -6.39 -10.40 14.39
C GLY A 319 -7.63 -9.59 14.05
N ALA A 320 -8.81 -10.14 14.36
CA ALA A 320 -10.05 -9.42 14.19
C ALA A 320 -10.17 -8.22 15.17
N PRO A 321 -10.77 -7.09 14.76
CA PRO A 321 -11.48 -6.86 13.50
C PRO A 321 -10.60 -6.25 12.40
N ILE A 322 -9.30 -6.05 12.66
CA ILE A 322 -8.36 -5.53 11.66
C ILE A 322 -8.24 -6.52 10.51
N ASN A 323 -8.03 -7.79 10.84
CA ASN A 323 -8.05 -8.91 9.90
C ASN A 323 -9.42 -9.60 9.86
N SER A 324 -9.74 -10.15 8.70
CA SER A 324 -11.02 -10.74 8.31
C SER A 324 -10.78 -11.94 7.38
N ALA A 325 -11.85 -12.54 6.85
CA ALA A 325 -11.72 -13.59 5.84
C ALA A 325 -11.38 -13.06 4.43
N ALA A 326 -11.29 -11.74 4.28
CA ALA A 326 -11.03 -11.04 3.02
C ALA A 326 -9.53 -10.70 2.90
N ASP A 327 -9.17 -9.80 1.97
CA ASP A 327 -7.86 -9.16 1.96
C ASP A 327 -7.88 -7.93 2.87
N ASP A 328 -6.90 -7.82 3.74
CA ASP A 328 -6.70 -6.74 4.69
C ASP A 328 -5.26 -6.24 4.57
N PHE A 329 -5.10 -4.97 4.21
CA PHE A 329 -3.81 -4.46 3.77
C PHE A 329 -3.68 -2.93 3.91
N THR A 330 -2.50 -2.37 3.59
CA THR A 330 -2.21 -0.92 3.65
C THR A 330 -2.47 -0.26 5.00
N PHE A 331 -2.13 -0.96 6.09
CA PHE A 331 -2.28 -0.45 7.45
C PHE A 331 -1.33 0.72 7.73
N ILE A 332 -1.87 1.84 8.21
CA ILE A 332 -1.11 2.97 8.75
C ILE A 332 -1.64 3.36 10.12
N ILE A 333 -0.77 3.88 10.99
CA ILE A 333 -1.17 4.28 12.34
C ILE A 333 -0.46 5.55 12.82
N ASP A 334 -1.21 6.34 13.57
CA ASP A 334 -0.75 7.38 14.47
C ASP A 334 -0.90 6.81 15.90
N GLU A 335 0.19 6.30 16.48
CA GLU A 335 0.13 5.58 17.77
C GLU A 335 -0.13 6.54 18.93
N GLU A 336 0.36 7.77 18.84
CA GLU A 336 0.06 8.83 19.79
C GLU A 336 -1.45 9.06 19.91
N ASN A 337 -2.14 9.20 18.78
CA ASN A 337 -3.59 9.44 18.75
C ASN A 337 -4.43 8.15 18.75
N LYS A 338 -3.79 6.97 18.74
CA LYS A 338 -4.45 5.65 18.70
C LYS A 338 -5.44 5.50 17.55
N MET A 339 -5.16 6.12 16.42
CA MET A 339 -6.03 6.11 15.25
C MET A 339 -5.22 5.79 14.00
N GLY A 340 -5.88 5.15 13.04
CA GLY A 340 -5.23 4.83 11.78
C GLY A 340 -6.22 4.37 10.73
N TYR A 341 -5.66 3.85 9.65
CA TYR A 341 -6.43 3.38 8.51
C TYR A 341 -5.85 2.09 7.96
N PHE A 342 -6.69 1.29 7.31
CA PHE A 342 -6.29 0.17 6.49
C PHE A 342 -7.28 0.05 5.33
N ALA A 343 -6.99 -0.79 4.35
CA ALA A 343 -7.91 -1.10 3.26
C ALA A 343 -8.32 -2.57 3.30
N SER A 344 -9.53 -2.85 2.83
CA SER A 344 -10.05 -4.20 2.74
C SER A 344 -11.11 -4.34 1.65
N ASN A 345 -11.23 -5.52 1.07
CA ASN A 345 -12.33 -5.92 0.20
C ASN A 345 -13.39 -6.75 0.94
N ARG A 346 -13.48 -6.62 2.26
CA ARG A 346 -14.53 -7.24 3.08
C ARG A 346 -15.92 -6.82 2.64
N GLY A 347 -16.90 -7.72 2.82
CA GLY A 347 -18.31 -7.42 2.56
C GLY A 347 -18.82 -6.26 3.41
N GLY A 348 -19.76 -5.48 2.86
CA GLY A 348 -20.32 -4.26 3.49
C GLY A 348 -19.61 -2.96 3.07
N GLY A 349 -18.50 -3.08 2.32
CA GLY A 349 -17.82 -1.96 1.67
C GLY A 349 -18.62 -1.26 0.57
N ARG A 350 -18.15 -0.08 0.13
CA ARG A 350 -18.75 0.75 -0.93
C ARG A 350 -18.22 0.37 -2.32
N GLY A 351 -16.98 -0.11 -2.42
CA GLY A 351 -16.23 -0.30 -3.65
C GLY A 351 -15.62 -1.70 -3.78
N GLY A 352 -14.48 -1.77 -4.48
CA GLY A 352 -13.70 -2.99 -4.63
C GLY A 352 -12.84 -3.24 -3.39
N ASP A 353 -11.81 -2.41 -3.25
CA ASP A 353 -11.10 -2.19 -1.99
C ASP A 353 -11.61 -0.90 -1.36
N ASP A 354 -11.86 -0.91 -0.05
CA ASP A 354 -12.35 0.25 0.69
C ASP A 354 -11.40 0.59 1.85
N ILE A 355 -11.22 1.89 2.11
CA ILE A 355 -10.46 2.38 3.25
C ILE A 355 -11.37 2.38 4.50
N TYR A 356 -10.88 1.76 5.56
CA TYR A 356 -11.50 1.74 6.88
C TYR A 356 -10.65 2.55 7.86
N GLY A 357 -11.30 3.41 8.64
CA GLY A 357 -10.72 4.03 9.82
C GLY A 357 -10.76 3.07 11.00
N PHE A 358 -9.78 3.15 11.89
CA PHE A 358 -9.82 2.45 13.17
C PHE A 358 -9.38 3.32 14.34
N ARG A 359 -9.91 2.98 15.52
CA ARG A 359 -9.46 3.49 16.83
C ARG A 359 -9.00 2.34 17.70
N GLN A 360 -7.83 2.47 18.31
CA GLN A 360 -7.35 1.51 19.31
C GLN A 360 -7.91 1.84 20.70
N MET A 361 -8.44 0.82 21.36
CA MET A 361 -8.95 0.90 22.73
C MET A 361 -7.84 0.61 23.76
N ILE A 362 -6.85 -0.21 23.39
CA ILE A 362 -5.64 -0.48 24.17
C ILE A 362 -4.40 -0.29 23.30
N SER A 363 -3.24 -0.01 23.92
CA SER A 363 -2.00 0.15 23.14
C SER A 363 -1.55 -1.17 22.52
N LEU A 364 -0.80 -1.10 21.42
CA LEU A 364 -0.25 -2.27 20.74
C LEU A 364 0.68 -3.11 21.61
N GLU A 365 1.39 -2.47 22.56
CA GLU A 365 2.22 -3.18 23.53
C GLU A 365 1.41 -4.12 24.41
N LYS A 366 0.25 -3.66 24.90
CA LYS A 366 -0.65 -4.48 25.71
C LYS A 366 -1.40 -5.48 24.84
N TYR A 367 -1.76 -5.07 23.63
CA TYR A 367 -2.46 -5.92 22.68
C TYR A 367 -1.64 -7.17 22.30
N ARG A 368 -0.30 -7.06 22.25
CA ARG A 368 0.61 -8.19 21.92
C ARG A 368 0.38 -9.43 22.76
N ASP A 369 -0.04 -9.27 24.02
CA ASP A 369 -0.21 -10.38 24.96
C ASP A 369 -1.41 -11.26 24.59
N TYR A 370 -2.29 -10.76 23.72
CA TYR A 370 -3.49 -11.45 23.23
C TYR A 370 -3.33 -11.99 21.81
N MET A 371 -2.25 -11.64 21.10
CA MET A 371 -2.05 -12.00 19.69
C MET A 371 -1.34 -13.35 19.51
N PRO A 372 -1.78 -14.18 18.54
CA PRO A 372 -1.05 -15.40 18.20
C PRO A 372 0.31 -15.04 17.60
N LYS A 373 1.38 -15.55 18.23
CA LYS A 373 2.73 -15.46 17.67
C LYS A 373 2.83 -16.32 16.42
N VAL A 374 3.42 -15.78 15.37
CA VAL A 374 3.73 -16.58 14.18
C VAL A 374 4.83 -17.59 14.54
N LYS A 375 4.46 -18.88 14.59
CA LYS A 375 5.42 -19.98 14.81
C LYS A 375 5.99 -20.40 13.47
N HIS A 376 7.23 -20.05 13.20
CA HIS A 376 7.95 -20.61 12.06
C HIS A 376 8.30 -22.07 12.37
N LYS A 377 7.84 -23.00 11.53
CA LYS A 377 8.48 -24.33 11.46
C LYS A 377 9.83 -24.11 10.81
N ILE A 378 10.85 -23.82 11.62
CA ILE A 378 12.23 -23.78 11.14
C ILE A 378 12.56 -25.18 10.64
N LYS A 379 12.54 -25.41 9.32
CA LYS A 379 13.31 -26.51 8.74
C LYS A 379 14.77 -26.12 8.94
N ARG A 380 15.42 -26.71 9.95
CA ARG A 380 16.87 -26.59 10.15
C ARG A 380 17.56 -26.89 8.82
N HIS A 381 18.30 -25.92 8.27
CA HIS A 381 19.72 -26.02 7.88
C HIS A 381 20.08 -24.85 6.96
N MET A 382 20.85 -23.90 7.49
CA MET A 382 22.06 -23.39 6.83
C MET A 382 22.81 -22.54 7.85
N ASP A 383 23.90 -23.10 8.36
CA ASP A 383 24.86 -22.42 9.23
C ASP A 383 25.51 -21.28 8.46
N ILE A 384 25.09 -20.04 8.74
CA ILE A 384 25.85 -18.86 8.32
C ILE A 384 26.99 -18.73 9.34
N LYS A 385 28.21 -19.11 8.93
CA LYS A 385 29.41 -18.84 9.73
C LYS A 385 29.57 -17.32 9.90
N PRO A 386 29.91 -16.82 11.11
CA PRO A 386 30.27 -15.44 11.29
C PRO A 386 31.56 -15.13 10.52
N ILE A 387 31.56 -14.02 9.79
CA ILE A 387 32.75 -13.45 9.15
C ILE A 387 33.63 -12.91 10.28
N SER A 388 34.81 -13.48 10.46
CA SER A 388 35.83 -12.98 11.38
C SER A 388 36.43 -11.67 10.83
N GLU A 389 36.44 -10.64 11.65
CA GLU A 389 37.19 -9.40 11.43
C GLU A 389 38.70 -9.70 11.37
N GLU A 390 39.32 -9.49 10.21
CA GLU A 390 40.78 -9.29 10.16
C GLU A 390 41.07 -7.84 10.59
N ILE A 391 41.42 -7.70 11.86
CA ILE A 391 42.06 -6.52 12.41
C ILE A 391 43.45 -6.42 11.77
N THR A 392 43.64 -5.37 10.98
CA THR A 392 44.98 -4.91 10.59
C THR A 392 45.59 -4.16 11.77
N SER A 393 46.72 -4.66 12.28
CA SER A 393 47.63 -3.85 13.10
C SER A 393 49.09 -4.26 12.87
N PHE A 394 49.85 -3.28 12.38
CA PHE A 394 51.31 -3.14 12.22
C PHE A 394 51.99 -3.83 11.03
#